data_AF-A0A3D3CGE0-F1
#
_entry.id   AF-A0A3D3CGE0-F1
#
_cell.length_a   1.000
_cell.length_b   1.000
_cell.length_c   1.000
_cell.angle_alpha   90.00
_cell.angle_beta   90.00
_cell.angle_gamma   90.00
#
_symmetry.space_group_name_H-M   'P 1'
#
loop_
_entity.id
_entity.type
_entity.pdbx_description
1 polymer ?
#
loop_
_entity_poly.entity_id
_entity_poly.type
_entity_poly.pdbx_seq_one_letter_code
_entity_poly.pdbx_strand_id
1 'polypeptide(L)'
;MPYEEFHFFLKDTVRQSVDFSQTRQSLGYPPPAVQKPCEEGARRIALPRPAEWRAVKDVSVAEAMGRRRSLRKYASAPLSLEEL
;
A
#
# COMPACT_ATOMS: atom_id res chain seq x y z
N MET A 1 13.57 5.81 -33.44
CA MET A 1 13.76 5.18 -32.12
C MET A 1 13.01 3.86 -32.12
N PRO A 2 13.69 2.70 -32.15
CA PRO A 2 13.01 1.41 -32.26
C PRO A 2 12.20 1.13 -30.98
N TYR A 3 10.95 0.69 -31.15
CA TYR A 3 10.01 0.38 -30.07
C TYR A 3 10.56 -0.64 -29.03
N GLU A 4 11.51 -1.48 -29.43
CA GLU A 4 12.20 -2.47 -28.59
C GLU A 4 13.00 -1.86 -27.41
N GLU A 5 13.57 -0.65 -27.55
CA GLU A 5 14.34 -0.02 -26.47
C GLU A 5 13.48 0.28 -25.23
N PHE A 6 12.22 0.66 -25.43
CA PHE A 6 11.31 1.00 -24.34
C PHE A 6 10.77 -0.22 -23.59
N HIS A 7 10.94 -1.44 -24.11
CA HIS A 7 10.48 -2.67 -23.46
C HIS A 7 11.62 -3.54 -22.94
N PHE A 8 12.87 -3.17 -23.20
CA PHE A 8 14.05 -3.92 -22.73
C PHE A 8 14.00 -4.19 -21.23
N PHE A 9 13.64 -3.18 -20.41
CA PHE A 9 13.58 -3.29 -18.95
C PHE A 9 12.55 -4.31 -18.42
N LEU A 10 11.60 -4.73 -19.25
CA LEU A 10 10.57 -5.72 -18.91
C LEU A 10 11.03 -7.16 -19.16
N LYS A 11 12.17 -7.36 -19.85
CA LYS A 11 12.72 -8.69 -20.16
C LYS A 11 13.59 -9.17 -19.00
N ASP A 12 13.52 -10.44 -18.68
CA ASP A 12 14.34 -11.08 -17.64
C ASP A 12 15.86 -10.98 -17.93
N THR A 13 16.25 -10.84 -19.19
CA THR A 13 17.66 -10.65 -19.61
C THR A 13 18.32 -9.42 -19.01
N VAL A 14 17.55 -8.42 -18.55
CA VAL A 14 18.07 -7.22 -17.88
C VAL A 14 18.94 -7.57 -16.68
N ARG A 15 18.63 -8.65 -15.96
CA ARG A 15 19.43 -9.09 -14.81
C ARG A 15 20.89 -9.40 -15.17
N GLN A 16 21.17 -9.78 -16.43
CA GLN A 16 22.54 -10.07 -16.88
C GLN A 16 23.36 -8.79 -17.10
N SER A 17 22.70 -7.65 -17.27
CA SER A 17 23.35 -6.33 -17.41
C SER A 17 23.48 -5.56 -16.08
N VAL A 18 22.87 -6.06 -15.00
CA VAL A 18 22.87 -5.39 -13.69
C VAL A 18 23.95 -6.02 -12.82
N ASP A 19 24.89 -5.20 -12.34
CA ASP A 19 25.85 -5.62 -11.32
C ASP A 19 25.18 -5.65 -9.93
N PHE A 20 24.69 -6.83 -9.55
CA PHE A 20 24.03 -7.02 -8.25
C PHE A 20 24.97 -6.94 -7.05
N SER A 21 26.29 -6.99 -7.25
CA SER A 21 27.28 -6.84 -6.16
C SER A 21 27.23 -5.44 -5.55
N GLN A 22 26.83 -4.44 -6.35
CA GLN A 22 26.76 -3.04 -5.94
C GLN A 22 25.41 -2.64 -5.34
N THR A 23 24.47 -3.57 -5.19
CA THR A 23 23.21 -3.26 -4.50
C THR A 23 23.48 -2.98 -3.02
N ARG A 24 22.72 -2.05 -2.43
CA ARG A 24 22.77 -1.79 -0.98
C ARG A 24 22.59 -3.05 -0.15
N GLN A 25 21.75 -3.99 -0.61
CA GLN A 25 21.55 -5.27 0.05
C GLN A 25 22.83 -6.13 0.02
N SER A 26 23.45 -6.32 -1.15
CA SER A 26 24.70 -7.09 -1.28
C SER A 26 25.86 -6.47 -0.51
N LEU A 27 25.87 -5.14 -0.39
CA LEU A 27 26.85 -4.39 0.39
C LEU A 27 26.57 -4.40 1.91
N GLY A 28 25.51 -5.09 2.37
CA GLY A 28 25.19 -5.25 3.79
C GLY A 28 24.63 -3.99 4.45
N TYR A 29 24.10 -3.02 3.69
CA TYR A 29 23.42 -1.88 4.28
C TYR A 29 22.19 -2.35 5.08
N PRO A 30 21.85 -1.65 6.17
CA PRO A 30 20.66 -2.00 6.94
C PRO A 30 19.41 -1.87 6.06
N PRO A 31 18.39 -2.71 6.31
CA PRO A 31 17.10 -2.54 5.66
C PRO A 31 16.52 -1.16 6.03
N PRO A 32 15.67 -0.59 5.17
CA PRO A 32 14.93 0.62 5.52
C PRO A 32 14.10 0.40 6.79
N ALA A 33 13.71 1.49 7.45
CA ALA A 33 12.86 1.43 8.63
C ALA A 33 11.54 0.68 8.33
N VAL A 34 11.07 -0.10 9.31
CA VAL A 34 9.82 -0.90 9.21
C VAL A 34 8.61 -0.02 8.89
N GLN A 35 8.62 1.21 9.38
CA GLN A 35 7.62 2.23 9.08
C GLN A 35 8.30 3.44 8.46
N LYS A 36 7.63 4.07 7.51
CA LYS A 36 8.07 5.36 6.98
C LYS A 36 8.06 6.38 8.14
N PRO A 37 9.18 7.07 8.40
CA PRO A 37 9.20 8.12 9.42
C PRO A 37 8.18 9.22 9.10
N CYS A 38 7.54 9.74 10.14
CA CYS A 38 6.72 10.92 10.04
C CYS A 38 7.65 12.14 9.97
N GLU A 39 7.36 13.09 9.06
CA GLU A 39 8.13 14.32 8.96
C GLU A 39 7.98 15.15 10.25
N GLU A 40 9.07 15.80 10.65
CA GLU A 40 9.05 16.69 11.80
C GLU A 40 8.08 17.86 11.56
N GLY A 41 7.19 18.10 12.53
CA GLY A 41 6.16 19.14 12.42
C GLY A 41 4.94 18.76 11.60
N ALA A 42 4.87 17.56 11.01
CA ALA A 42 3.67 17.12 10.29
C ALA A 42 2.45 17.04 11.20
N ARG A 43 1.31 17.59 10.73
CA ARG A 43 0.04 17.53 11.46
C ARG A 43 -0.43 16.07 11.55
N ARG A 44 -0.69 15.61 12.77
CA ARG A 44 -1.24 14.28 13.04
C ARG A 44 -2.72 14.37 13.36
N ILE A 45 -3.52 13.52 12.71
CA ILE A 45 -4.93 13.34 13.00
C ILE A 45 -5.07 11.95 13.62
N ALA A 46 -5.54 11.89 14.87
CA ALA A 46 -5.80 10.62 15.53
C ALA A 46 -7.06 9.98 14.94
N LEU A 47 -6.98 8.71 14.53
CA LEU A 47 -8.13 7.93 14.09
C LEU A 47 -8.82 7.26 15.29
N PRO A 48 -10.16 7.08 15.26
CA PRO A 48 -10.89 6.33 16.28
C PRO A 48 -10.37 4.90 16.39
N ARG A 49 -10.15 4.42 17.62
CA ARG A 49 -9.71 3.06 17.88
C ARG A 49 -10.86 2.07 17.72
N PRO A 50 -10.59 0.77 17.46
CA PRO A 50 -11.63 -0.26 17.36
C PRO A 50 -12.64 -0.29 18.51
N ALA A 51 -12.19 -0.04 19.75
CA ALA A 51 -13.05 -0.01 20.92
C ALA A 51 -13.97 1.24 21.01
N GLU A 52 -13.71 2.26 20.20
CA GLU A 52 -14.45 3.53 20.17
C GLU A 52 -15.49 3.55 19.03
N TRP A 53 -15.47 2.54 18.16
CA TRP A 53 -16.38 2.42 17.04
C TRP A 53 -17.83 2.20 17.50
N ARG A 54 -18.75 2.94 16.89
CA ARG A 54 -20.20 2.89 17.10
C ARG A 54 -20.95 2.66 15.78
N ALA A 55 -20.46 3.26 14.70
CA ALA A 55 -21.01 3.12 13.35
C ALA A 55 -20.48 1.85 12.66
N VAL A 56 -19.20 1.50 12.86
CA VAL A 56 -18.60 0.28 12.30
C VAL A 56 -19.05 -0.93 13.13
N LYS A 57 -19.67 -1.91 12.47
CA LYS A 57 -20.24 -3.10 13.11
C LYS A 57 -19.46 -4.36 12.76
N ASP A 58 -19.52 -5.32 13.66
CA ASP A 58 -18.99 -6.66 13.43
C ASP A 58 -19.76 -7.41 12.33
N VAL A 59 -19.04 -8.23 11.58
CA VAL A 59 -19.57 -9.15 10.57
C VAL A 59 -18.76 -10.44 10.60
N SER A 60 -19.42 -11.59 10.46
CA SER A 60 -18.69 -12.85 10.37
C SER A 60 -17.87 -12.93 9.08
N VAL A 61 -16.75 -13.66 9.11
CA VAL A 61 -15.90 -13.85 7.92
C VAL A 61 -16.68 -14.49 6.78
N ALA A 62 -17.50 -15.52 7.08
CA ALA A 62 -18.32 -16.20 6.07
C ALA A 62 -19.30 -15.23 5.39
N GLU A 63 -19.95 -14.37 6.16
CA GLU A 63 -20.86 -13.35 5.63
C GLU A 63 -20.12 -12.29 4.81
N ALA A 64 -19.00 -11.78 5.32
CA ALA A 64 -18.18 -10.78 4.63
C ALA A 64 -17.72 -11.28 3.27
N MET A 65 -17.26 -12.54 3.20
CA MET A 65 -16.87 -13.18 1.94
C MET A 65 -18.06 -13.32 0.98
N GLY A 66 -19.22 -13.79 1.46
CA GLY A 66 -20.41 -13.98 0.63
C GLY A 66 -20.99 -12.68 0.08
N ARG A 67 -20.88 -11.57 0.82
CA ARG A 67 -21.45 -10.25 0.44
C ARG A 67 -20.45 -9.35 -0.29
N ARG A 68 -19.17 -9.70 -0.34
CA ARG A 68 -18.11 -8.88 -0.95
C ARG A 68 -18.38 -8.65 -2.44
N ARG A 69 -18.45 -7.38 -2.83
CA ARG A 69 -18.62 -6.94 -4.21
C ARG A 69 -17.83 -5.66 -4.48
N SER A 70 -17.45 -5.43 -5.73
CA SER A 70 -16.85 -4.16 -6.13
C SER A 70 -17.94 -3.10 -6.29
N LEU A 71 -17.95 -2.09 -5.43
CA LEU A 71 -18.89 -0.97 -5.46
C LEU A 71 -18.16 0.29 -5.93
N ARG A 72 -18.64 0.87 -7.04
CA ARG A 72 -18.05 2.06 -7.69
C ARG A 72 -19.06 3.20 -7.92
N LYS A 73 -20.29 3.03 -7.44
CA LYS A 73 -21.34 4.04 -7.43
C LYS A 73 -21.66 4.33 -5.97
N TYR A 74 -21.34 5.53 -5.51
CA TYR A 74 -21.37 5.90 -4.09
C TYR A 74 -22.57 6.77 -3.76
N ALA A 75 -22.98 6.77 -2.48
CA ALA A 75 -23.92 7.76 -1.98
C ALA A 75 -23.28 9.16 -1.98
N SER A 76 -24.10 10.20 -2.00
CA SER A 76 -23.63 11.58 -1.85
C SER A 76 -23.13 11.90 -0.44
N ALA A 77 -23.59 11.16 0.55
CA ALA A 77 -23.13 11.29 1.93
C ALA A 77 -21.65 10.84 2.04
N PRO A 78 -20.76 11.67 2.60
CA PRO A 78 -19.37 11.29 2.81
C PRO A 78 -19.25 10.26 3.94
N LEU A 79 -18.15 9.51 3.92
CA LEU A 79 -17.76 8.66 5.05
C LEU A 79 -17.38 9.54 6.25
N SER A 80 -17.77 9.09 7.43
CA SER A 80 -17.32 9.68 8.69
C SER A 80 -15.86 9.33 8.98
N LEU A 81 -15.22 10.03 9.92
CA LEU A 81 -13.84 9.74 10.34
C LEU A 81 -13.70 8.33 10.95
N GLU A 82 -14.79 7.77 11.47
CA GLU A 82 -14.83 6.41 12.01
C GLU A 82 -14.83 5.33 10.91
N GLU A 83 -15.32 5.66 9.70
CA GLU A 83 -15.45 4.73 8.57
C GLU A 83 -14.25 4.75 7.60
N LEU A 84 -13.22 5.57 7.87
CA LEU A 84 -11.99 5.68 7.08
C LEU A 84 -10.90 4.72 7.56
#